data_AF-A0A368A103-F1
#
_entry.id   AF-A0A368A103-F1
#
_cell.length_a   1.000
_cell.length_b   1.000
_cell.length_c   1.000
_cell.angle_alpha   90.00
_cell.angle_beta   90.00
_cell.angle_gamma   90.00
#
_symmetry.space_group_name_H-M   'P 1'
#
loop_
_entity.id
_entity.type
_entity.pdbx_description
1 polymer ?
#
loop_
_entity_poly.entity_id
_entity_poly.type
_entity_poly.pdbx_seq_one_letter_code
_entity_poly.pdbx_strand_id
1 'polypeptide(L)'
;MTTLDGLVILIILLSAFLAMVRGFSREMLSLLSWVISGLLAYFLYKHVLPLCEQYISNHTVATAVTITGIFLIALIIISTLTMKLADIIIDSRIGGLDRTLGFIFGIVRGVLILAVAILFINALITSNQPAWIANAKTKPILNALGNRVWKVFHKDILQKLEKRANLLKTPAPPMIIFN
;
A
#
# COMPACT_ATOMS: atom_id res chain seq x y z
N MET A 1 9.36 19.19 -23.19
CA MET A 1 8.96 18.34 -22.04
C MET A 1 7.44 18.34 -22.02
N THR A 2 6.80 17.20 -21.80
CA THR A 2 5.33 17.17 -21.71
C THR A 2 4.85 17.61 -20.33
N THR A 3 3.55 17.83 -20.17
CA THR A 3 2.96 18.13 -18.85
C THR A 3 3.19 16.99 -17.86
N LEU A 4 3.27 15.73 -18.33
CA LEU A 4 3.60 14.58 -17.49
C LEU A 4 5.02 14.69 -16.93
N ASP A 5 6.00 15.12 -17.73
CA ASP A 5 7.39 15.28 -17.25
C ASP A 5 7.48 16.33 -16.13
N GLY A 6 6.76 17.45 -16.28
CA GLY A 6 6.67 18.48 -15.23
C GLY A 6 5.98 17.98 -13.97
N LEU A 7 4.88 17.22 -14.12
CA LEU A 7 4.14 16.62 -13.01
C LEU A 7 5.00 15.60 -12.25
N VAL A 8 5.76 14.78 -12.96
CA VAL A 8 6.70 13.80 -12.37
C VAL A 8 7.72 14.51 -11.49
N ILE A 9 8.37 15.55 -12.01
CA ILE A 9 9.35 16.33 -11.25
C ILE A 9 8.67 16.97 -10.02
N LEU A 10 7.51 17.59 -10.21
CA LEU A 10 6.77 18.23 -9.13
C LEU A 10 6.41 17.23 -8.00
N ILE A 11 5.86 16.07 -8.35
CA ILE A 11 5.46 15.05 -7.37
C ILE A 11 6.68 14.50 -6.61
N ILE A 12 7.79 14.25 -7.31
CA ILE A 12 9.02 13.77 -6.68
C ILE A 12 9.57 14.84 -5.72
N LEU A 13 9.66 16.10 -6.16
CA LEU A 13 10.15 17.20 -5.32
C LEU A 13 9.26 17.43 -4.10
N LEU A 14 7.94 17.47 -4.28
CA LEU A 14 7.00 17.61 -3.16
C LEU A 14 7.10 16.44 -2.19
N SER A 15 7.18 15.21 -2.70
CA SER A 15 7.32 14.02 -1.84
C SER A 15 8.64 14.05 -1.07
N ALA A 16 9.75 14.42 -1.73
CA ALA A 16 11.08 14.56 -1.13
C ALA A 16 11.11 15.66 -0.06
N PHE A 17 10.55 16.83 -0.37
CA PHE A 17 10.50 17.96 0.55
C PHE A 17 9.63 17.67 1.78
N LEU A 18 8.43 17.11 1.58
CA LEU A 18 7.55 16.75 2.69
C LEU A 18 8.19 15.69 3.59
N ALA A 19 8.85 14.68 3.02
CA ALA A 19 9.55 13.66 3.80
C ALA A 19 10.81 14.21 4.48
N MET A 20 11.51 15.18 3.88
CA MET A 20 12.62 15.89 4.52
C MET A 20 12.15 16.70 5.73
N VAL A 21 11.04 17.44 5.61
CA VAL A 21 10.48 18.22 6.72
C VAL A 21 10.01 17.32 7.87
N ARG A 22 9.41 16.16 7.53
CA ARG A 22 8.94 15.18 8.52
C ARG A 22 10.06 14.35 9.12
N GLY A 23 11.11 14.04 8.36
CA GLY A 23 12.18 13.13 8.76
C GLY A 23 11.88 11.66 8.41
N PHE A 24 12.93 10.90 8.07
CA PHE A 24 12.83 9.50 7.66
C PHE A 24 12.20 8.62 8.74
N SER A 25 12.66 8.75 9.97
CA SER A 25 12.20 7.96 11.11
C SER A 25 10.70 8.09 11.32
N ARG A 26 10.15 9.31 11.19
CA ARG A 26 8.71 9.55 11.32
C ARG A 26 7.92 8.93 10.18
N GLU A 27 8.44 9.01 8.96
CA GLU A 27 7.82 8.35 7.80
C GLU A 27 7.84 6.82 7.96
N MET A 28 8.93 6.23 8.45
CA MET A 28 9.03 4.78 8.73
C MET A 28 8.06 4.35 9.84
N LEU A 29 8.01 5.08 10.94
CA LEU A 29 7.09 4.79 12.05
C LEU A 29 5.62 4.91 11.62
N SER A 30 5.30 5.87 10.75
CA SER A 30 3.98 5.98 10.14
C SER A 30 3.66 4.74 9.31
N LEU A 31 4.55 4.30 8.43
CA LEU A 31 4.35 3.08 7.63
C LEU A 31 4.21 1.83 8.50
N LEU A 32 5.02 1.70 9.55
CA LEU A 32 4.88 0.61 10.52
C LEU A 32 3.52 0.64 11.21
N SER A 33 3.01 1.82 11.55
CA SER A 33 1.68 1.98 12.14
C SER A 33 0.58 1.49 11.21
N TRP A 34 0.68 1.77 9.90
CA TRP A 34 -0.23 1.21 8.90
C TRP A 34 -0.17 -0.33 8.84
N VAL A 35 1.03 -0.91 8.83
CA VAL A 35 1.21 -2.37 8.78
C VAL A 35 0.66 -3.05 10.03
N ILE A 36 1.02 -2.55 11.23
CA ILE A 36 0.58 -3.11 12.51
C ILE A 36 -0.95 -3.01 12.62
N SER A 37 -1.54 -1.88 12.22
CA SER A 37 -2.99 -1.69 12.28
C SER A 37 -3.73 -2.60 11.29
N GLY A 38 -3.17 -2.80 10.10
CA GLY A 38 -3.70 -3.78 9.14
C GLY A 38 -3.65 -5.20 9.68
N LEU A 39 -2.55 -5.56 10.36
CA LEU A 39 -2.40 -6.87 10.99
C LEU A 39 -3.39 -7.07 12.14
N LEU A 40 -3.59 -6.06 12.98
CA LEU A 40 -4.60 -6.06 14.04
C LEU A 40 -6.01 -6.22 13.46
N ALA A 41 -6.35 -5.46 12.41
CA ALA A 41 -7.62 -5.63 11.72
C ALA A 41 -7.81 -7.05 11.19
N TYR A 42 -6.78 -7.63 10.56
CA TYR A 42 -6.82 -8.99 10.05
C TYR A 42 -7.03 -10.05 11.13
N PHE A 43 -6.46 -9.89 12.32
CA PHE A 43 -6.64 -10.87 13.41
C PHE A 43 -7.92 -10.67 14.21
N LEU A 44 -8.35 -9.41 14.40
CA LEU A 44 -9.48 -9.08 15.27
C LEU A 44 -10.83 -9.10 14.55
N TYR A 45 -10.89 -8.92 13.22
CA TYR A 45 -12.18 -8.75 12.54
C TYR A 45 -13.14 -9.92 12.78
N LYS A 46 -12.66 -11.18 12.82
CA LYS A 46 -13.53 -12.34 13.05
C LYS A 46 -14.19 -12.33 14.43
N HIS A 47 -13.52 -11.75 15.43
CA HIS A 47 -14.03 -11.68 16.80
C HIS A 47 -15.04 -10.53 16.96
N VAL A 48 -14.86 -9.44 16.21
CA VAL A 48 -15.72 -8.25 16.29
C VAL A 48 -16.89 -8.30 15.31
N LEU A 49 -16.76 -9.06 14.21
CA LEU A 49 -17.77 -9.16 13.16
C LEU A 49 -19.18 -9.49 13.68
N PRO A 50 -19.36 -10.44 14.63
CA PRO A 50 -20.70 -10.75 15.16
C PRO A 50 -21.38 -9.55 15.82
N LEU A 51 -20.62 -8.60 16.39
CA LEU A 51 -21.20 -7.37 16.94
C LEU A 51 -21.71 -6.45 15.82
N CYS A 52 -20.99 -6.34 14.71
CA CYS A 52 -21.41 -5.52 13.58
C CYS A 52 -22.62 -6.12 12.83
N GLU A 53 -22.69 -7.45 12.74
CA GLU A 53 -23.82 -8.16 12.11
C GLU A 53 -25.15 -7.95 12.84
N GLN A 54 -25.13 -7.56 14.12
CA GLN A 54 -26.36 -7.17 14.85
C GLN A 54 -26.99 -5.88 14.31
N TYR A 55 -26.19 -5.00 13.69
CA TYR A 55 -26.64 -3.71 13.18
C TYR A 55 -26.66 -3.64 11.65
N ILE A 56 -25.95 -4.54 10.96
CA ILE A 56 -25.81 -4.56 9.50
C ILE A 56 -26.17 -5.95 8.96
N SER A 57 -27.29 -6.03 8.25
CA SER A 57 -27.80 -7.30 7.72
C SER A 57 -26.97 -7.88 6.56
N ASN A 58 -26.30 -7.03 5.78
CA ASN A 58 -25.49 -7.48 4.66
C ASN A 58 -24.09 -7.89 5.16
N HIS A 59 -23.79 -9.18 5.11
CA HIS A 59 -22.52 -9.75 5.58
C HIS A 59 -21.27 -9.12 4.95
N THR A 60 -21.30 -8.80 3.65
CA THR A 60 -20.17 -8.16 2.96
C THR A 60 -19.95 -6.75 3.48
N VAL A 61 -21.03 -5.99 3.68
CA VAL A 61 -20.96 -4.62 4.24
C VAL A 61 -20.53 -4.67 5.70
N ALA A 62 -21.07 -5.59 6.50
CA ALA A 62 -20.70 -5.79 7.90
C ALA A 62 -19.20 -6.09 8.01
N THR A 63 -18.70 -7.02 7.21
CA THR A 63 -17.27 -7.37 7.16
C THR A 63 -16.40 -6.17 6.80
N ALA A 64 -16.77 -5.42 5.75
CA ALA A 64 -16.02 -4.23 5.34
C ALA A 64 -15.98 -3.17 6.44
N VAL A 65 -17.12 -2.92 7.10
CA VAL A 65 -17.23 -1.95 8.20
C VAL A 65 -16.42 -2.41 9.41
N THR A 66 -16.47 -3.69 9.79
CA THR A 66 -15.69 -4.24 10.90
C THR A 66 -14.19 -4.08 10.66
N ILE A 67 -13.70 -4.52 9.50
CA ILE A 67 -12.27 -4.43 9.16
C ILE A 67 -11.84 -2.96 9.16
N THR A 68 -12.60 -2.08 8.51
CA THR A 68 -12.28 -0.65 8.41
C THR A 68 -12.31 0.02 9.79
N GLY A 69 -13.32 -0.28 10.61
CA GLY A 69 -13.45 0.27 11.96
C GLY A 69 -12.27 -0.11 12.84
N ILE A 70 -11.91 -1.40 12.90
CA ILE A 70 -10.75 -1.86 13.67
C ILE A 70 -9.48 -1.22 13.12
N PHE A 71 -9.30 -1.21 11.80
CA PHE A 71 -8.12 -0.63 11.16
C PHE A 71 -7.94 0.84 11.55
N LEU A 72 -8.98 1.66 11.45
CA LEU A 72 -8.90 3.09 11.76
C LEU A 72 -8.65 3.34 13.25
N ILE A 73 -9.34 2.63 14.14
CA ILE A 73 -9.15 2.76 15.59
C ILE A 73 -7.71 2.36 15.97
N ALA A 74 -7.25 1.21 15.49
CA ALA A 74 -5.88 0.76 15.72
C ALA A 74 -4.86 1.75 15.13
N LEU A 75 -5.10 2.26 13.92
CA LEU A 75 -4.21 3.23 13.28
C LEU A 75 -4.05 4.50 14.10
N ILE A 76 -5.14 5.04 14.65
CA ILE A 76 -5.08 6.23 15.50
C ILE A 76 -4.26 5.95 16.77
N ILE A 77 -4.54 4.83 17.44
CA ILE A 77 -3.86 4.46 18.69
C ILE A 77 -2.37 4.22 18.44
N ILE A 78 -2.04 3.35 17.49
CA ILE A 78 -0.66 2.97 17.16
C ILE A 78 0.11 4.16 16.62
N SER A 79 -0.45 4.95 15.71
CA SER A 79 0.21 6.15 15.17
C SER A 79 0.50 7.19 16.26
N THR A 80 -0.40 7.35 17.23
CA THR A 80 -0.18 8.30 18.33
C THR A 80 0.95 7.80 19.25
N LEU A 81 0.99 6.50 19.54
CA LEU A 81 2.02 5.88 20.36
C LEU A 81 3.40 5.96 19.69
N THR A 82 3.50 5.59 18.42
CA THR A 82 4.78 5.58 17.69
C THR A 82 5.36 6.99 17.55
N MET A 83 4.52 8.01 17.32
CA MET A 83 4.97 9.40 17.25
C MET A 83 5.55 9.88 18.59
N LYS A 84 4.90 9.57 19.72
CA LYS A 84 5.43 9.89 21.05
C LYS A 84 6.76 9.19 21.34
N LEU A 85 6.91 7.93 20.92
CA LEU A 85 8.18 7.20 21.05
C LEU A 85 9.28 7.83 20.18
N ALA A 86 8.94 8.27 18.97
CA ALA A 86 9.88 8.95 18.08
C ALA A 86 10.44 10.23 18.73
N ASP A 87 9.57 11.00 19.38
CA ASP A 87 9.94 12.26 20.04
C ASP A 87 10.90 12.03 21.23
N ILE A 88 10.80 10.89 21.90
CA ILE A 88 11.64 10.54 23.05
C ILE A 88 13.01 9.98 22.61
N ILE A 89 13.03 9.19 21.54
CA ILE A 89 14.22 8.43 21.14
C ILE A 89 15.15 9.23 20.21
N ILE A 90 14.60 10.12 19.38
CA ILE A 90 15.35 10.79 18.32
C ILE A 90 15.79 12.16 18.80
N ASP A 91 16.92 12.18 19.53
CA ASP A 91 17.54 13.40 20.05
C ASP A 91 18.22 14.23 18.93
N SER A 92 18.37 15.53 19.20
CA SER A 92 18.69 16.65 18.30
C SER A 92 19.91 16.44 17.39
N ARG A 93 20.87 15.59 17.79
CA ARG A 93 22.13 15.36 17.06
C ARG A 93 21.95 14.54 15.76
N ILE A 94 20.90 13.72 15.67
CA ILE A 94 20.63 12.87 14.49
C ILE A 94 19.66 13.54 13.51
N GLY A 95 19.04 14.66 13.91
CA GLY A 95 18.00 15.32 13.12
C GLY A 95 18.42 15.74 11.71
N GLY A 96 19.67 16.17 11.51
CA GLY A 96 20.19 16.51 10.17
C GLY A 96 20.29 15.31 9.24
N LEU A 97 20.75 14.16 9.75
CA LEU A 97 20.83 12.92 9.01
C LEU A 97 19.43 12.37 8.71
N ASP A 98 18.52 12.40 9.68
CA ASP A 98 17.13 11.94 9.55
C ASP A 98 16.36 12.70 8.46
N ARG A 99 16.59 14.02 8.34
CA ARG A 99 16.01 14.84 7.27
C ARG A 99 16.59 14.50 5.90
N THR A 100 17.90 14.24 5.81
CA THR A 100 18.57 13.87 4.56
C THR A 100 18.10 12.49 4.08
N LEU A 101 18.01 11.51 4.97
CA LEU A 101 17.39 10.21 4.67
C LEU A 101 15.92 10.38 4.30
N GLY A 102 15.21 11.30 4.95
CA GLY A 102 13.82 11.63 4.63
C GLY A 102 13.67 12.11 3.20
N PHE A 103 14.58 12.99 2.75
CA PHE A 103 14.61 13.46 1.37
C PHE A 103 14.79 12.31 0.36
N ILE A 104 15.79 11.44 0.56
CA ILE A 104 16.05 10.29 -0.31
C ILE A 104 14.84 9.35 -0.32
N PHE A 105 14.30 9.04 0.86
CA PHE A 105 13.10 8.22 0.99
C PHE A 105 11.90 8.82 0.25
N GLY A 106 11.70 10.13 0.36
CA GLY A 106 10.63 10.84 -0.33
C GLY A 106 10.78 10.82 -1.86
N ILE A 107 12.01 10.86 -2.39
CA ILE A 107 12.27 10.65 -3.83
C ILE A 107 11.82 9.24 -4.24
N VAL A 108 12.29 8.22 -3.52
CA VAL A 108 11.96 6.82 -3.81
C VAL A 108 10.44 6.61 -3.76
N ARG A 109 9.77 7.14 -2.73
CA ARG A 109 8.31 7.09 -2.58
C ARG A 109 7.60 7.79 -3.74
N GLY A 110 8.04 8.99 -4.13
CA GLY A 110 7.46 9.74 -5.25
C GLY A 110 7.56 8.97 -6.56
N VAL A 111 8.74 8.40 -6.86
CA VAL A 111 8.97 7.55 -8.02
C VAL A 111 8.10 6.30 -7.98
N LEU A 112 7.98 5.65 -6.82
CA LEU A 112 7.16 4.45 -6.65
C LEU A 112 5.67 4.75 -6.91
N ILE A 113 5.14 5.85 -6.35
CA ILE A 113 3.75 6.28 -6.57
C ILE A 113 3.49 6.50 -8.07
N LEU A 114 4.41 7.18 -8.76
CA LEU A 114 4.30 7.44 -10.19
C LEU A 114 4.41 6.16 -11.04
N ALA A 115 5.28 5.23 -10.64
CA ALA A 115 5.43 3.93 -11.30
C ALA A 115 4.16 3.08 -11.17
N VAL A 116 3.50 3.12 -10.00
CA VAL A 116 2.19 2.47 -9.82
C VAL A 116 1.11 3.20 -10.61
N ALA A 117 1.09 4.53 -10.59
CA ALA A 117 0.11 5.33 -11.33
C ALA A 117 0.15 5.07 -12.84
N ILE A 118 1.34 4.94 -13.44
CA ILE A 118 1.43 4.65 -14.89
C ILE A 118 0.92 3.24 -15.23
N LEU A 119 1.06 2.26 -14.31
CA LEU A 119 0.45 0.94 -14.50
C LEU A 119 -1.08 1.05 -14.56
N PHE A 120 -1.69 1.80 -13.64
CA PHE A 120 -3.14 2.05 -13.66
C PHE A 120 -3.57 2.78 -14.94
N ILE A 121 -2.83 3.82 -15.36
CA ILE A 121 -3.13 4.54 -16.61
C ILE A 121 -3.06 3.60 -17.82
N ASN A 122 -2.02 2.78 -17.91
CA ASN A 122 -1.87 1.82 -19.01
C ASN A 122 -2.95 0.72 -18.97
N ALA A 123 -3.42 0.34 -17.79
CA ALA A 123 -4.50 -0.64 -17.62
C ALA A 123 -5.89 -0.07 -17.96
N LEU A 124 -6.13 1.22 -17.69
CA LEU A 124 -7.40 1.89 -17.97
C LEU A 124 -7.48 2.43 -19.41
N ILE A 125 -6.36 2.85 -20.00
CA ILE A 125 -6.29 3.47 -21.32
C ILE A 125 -5.35 2.67 -22.21
N THR A 126 -5.91 1.64 -22.83
CA THR A 126 -5.21 0.70 -23.71
C THR A 126 -4.99 1.24 -25.13
N SER A 127 -5.84 2.14 -25.59
CA SER A 127 -5.82 2.69 -26.97
C SER A 127 -5.98 4.21 -26.93
N ASN A 128 -5.28 4.91 -27.83
CA ASN A 128 -5.31 6.39 -27.96
C ASN A 128 -4.91 7.15 -26.68
N GLN A 129 -3.76 6.82 -26.10
CA GLN A 129 -3.25 7.62 -24.99
C GLN A 129 -3.01 9.08 -25.42
N PRO A 130 -3.43 10.06 -24.60
CA PRO A 130 -3.21 11.47 -24.88
C PRO A 130 -1.73 11.79 -25.16
N ALA A 131 -1.47 12.71 -26.09
CA ALA A 131 -0.12 13.09 -26.50
C ALA A 131 0.79 13.52 -25.33
N TRP A 132 0.21 14.12 -24.29
CA TRP A 132 0.94 14.56 -23.10
C TRP A 132 1.47 13.41 -22.23
N ILE A 133 0.86 12.22 -22.31
CA ILE A 133 1.33 10.97 -21.69
C ILE A 133 2.22 10.21 -22.66
N ALA A 134 1.75 10.03 -23.90
CA ALA A 134 2.39 9.18 -24.90
C ALA A 134 3.83 9.65 -25.22
N ASN A 135 4.04 10.97 -25.32
CA ASN A 135 5.32 11.57 -25.71
C ASN A 135 6.20 11.96 -24.51
N ALA A 136 5.81 11.61 -23.28
CA ALA A 136 6.56 11.97 -22.09
C ALA A 136 7.91 11.24 -22.03
N LYS A 137 8.99 11.96 -21.76
CA LYS A 137 10.34 11.37 -21.65
C LYS A 137 10.47 10.45 -20.44
N THR A 138 9.72 10.75 -19.39
CA THR A 138 9.69 9.98 -18.13
C THR A 138 8.92 8.67 -18.24
N LYS A 139 8.01 8.53 -19.22
CA LYS A 139 7.12 7.36 -19.36
C LYS A 139 7.87 6.02 -19.51
N PRO A 140 8.90 5.85 -20.35
CA PRO A 140 9.63 4.59 -20.46
C PRO A 140 10.25 4.13 -19.14
N ILE A 141 10.79 5.08 -18.36
CA ILE A 141 11.39 4.80 -17.04
C ILE A 141 10.31 4.36 -16.05
N LEU A 142 9.20 5.11 -15.98
CA LEU A 142 8.07 4.76 -15.11
C LEU A 142 7.46 3.40 -15.48
N ASN A 143 7.34 3.09 -16.76
CA ASN A 143 6.88 1.77 -17.23
C ASN A 143 7.85 0.66 -16.84
N ALA A 144 9.16 0.87 -16.99
CA ALA A 144 10.16 -0.12 -16.61
C ALA A 144 10.11 -0.40 -15.09
N LEU A 145 10.00 0.64 -14.27
CA LEU A 145 9.87 0.51 -12.82
C LEU A 145 8.54 -0.12 -12.42
N GLY A 146 7.44 0.32 -13.01
CA GLY A 146 6.10 -0.24 -12.79
C GLY A 146 6.08 -1.73 -13.13
N ASN A 147 6.62 -2.14 -14.27
CA ASN A 147 6.68 -3.54 -14.68
C ASN A 147 7.51 -4.40 -13.71
N ARG A 148 8.57 -3.85 -13.09
CA ARG A 148 9.32 -4.56 -12.04
C ARG A 148 8.46 -4.77 -10.80
N VAL A 149 7.76 -3.73 -10.35
CA VAL A 149 6.82 -3.81 -9.21
C VAL A 149 5.71 -4.84 -9.50
N TRP A 150 5.12 -4.77 -10.71
CA TRP A 150 4.07 -5.69 -11.15
C TRP A 150 4.54 -7.14 -11.16
N LYS A 151 5.75 -7.42 -11.65
CA LYS A 151 6.31 -8.78 -11.67
C LYS A 151 6.45 -9.40 -10.29
N VAL A 152 6.85 -8.60 -9.29
CA VAL A 152 6.94 -9.06 -7.89
C VAL A 152 5.54 -9.38 -7.37
N PHE A 153 4.62 -8.43 -7.50
CA PHE A 153 3.24 -8.58 -7.02
C PHE A 153 2.49 -9.75 -7.66
N HIS A 154 2.58 -9.89 -8.98
CA HIS A 154 1.82 -10.86 -9.76
C HIS A 154 2.22 -12.32 -9.49
N LYS A 155 3.52 -12.60 -9.38
CA LYS A 155 4.02 -13.97 -9.14
C LYS A 155 3.46 -14.55 -7.84
N ASP A 156 3.46 -13.76 -6.77
CA ASP A 156 3.03 -14.23 -5.45
C ASP A 156 1.52 -14.42 -5.35
N ILE A 157 0.76 -13.53 -5.98
CA ILE A 157 -0.70 -13.54 -5.89
C ILE A 157 -1.29 -14.62 -6.79
N LEU A 158 -0.86 -14.69 -8.06
CA LEU A 158 -1.42 -15.67 -8.99
C LEU A 158 -1.13 -17.10 -8.56
N GLN A 159 0.07 -17.39 -8.05
CA GLN A 159 0.37 -18.72 -7.52
C GLN A 159 -0.56 -19.10 -6.35
N LYS A 160 -0.85 -18.16 -5.45
CA LYS A 160 -1.79 -18.39 -4.35
C LYS A 160 -3.22 -18.59 -4.84
N LEU A 161 -3.66 -17.81 -5.83
CA LEU A 161 -4.98 -17.93 -6.43
C LEU A 161 -5.15 -19.24 -7.20
N GLU A 162 -4.17 -19.61 -8.02
CA GLU A 162 -4.17 -20.85 -8.80
C GLU A 162 -4.13 -22.08 -7.88
N LYS A 163 -3.29 -22.07 -6.85
CA LYS A 163 -3.26 -23.13 -5.84
C LYS A 163 -4.62 -23.29 -5.16
N ARG A 164 -5.27 -22.18 -4.77
CA ARG A 164 -6.63 -22.23 -4.19
C ARG A 164 -7.68 -22.70 -5.21
N ALA A 165 -7.61 -22.25 -6.45
CA ALA A 165 -8.53 -22.67 -7.51
C ALA A 165 -8.41 -24.17 -7.80
N ASN A 166 -7.20 -24.73 -7.80
CA ASN A 166 -6.96 -26.16 -8.00
C ASN A 166 -7.48 -26.98 -6.81
N LEU A 167 -7.32 -26.52 -5.57
CA LEU A 167 -7.89 -27.18 -4.39
C LEU A 167 -9.43 -27.26 -4.43
N LEU A 168 -10.10 -26.28 -5.06
CA LEU A 168 -11.54 -26.27 -5.24
C LEU A 168 -12.02 -27.13 -6.42
N LYS A 169 -11.12 -27.44 -7.36
CA LYS A 169 -11.42 -28.30 -8.53
C LYS A 169 -11.24 -29.80 -8.24
N THR A 170 -10.49 -30.18 -7.20
CA THR A 170 -10.34 -31.58 -6.82
C THR A 170 -11.62 -32.07 -6.13
N PRO A 171 -12.33 -33.07 -6.67
CA PRO A 171 -13.50 -33.63 -6.00
C PRO A 171 -13.10 -34.26 -4.66
N ALA A 172 -13.95 -34.12 -3.65
CA ALA A 172 -13.73 -34.71 -2.35
C ALA A 172 -13.51 -36.23 -2.49
N PRO A 173 -12.54 -36.83 -1.77
CA PRO A 173 -12.33 -38.27 -1.81
C PRO A 173 -13.63 -38.98 -1.42
N PRO A 174 -13.99 -40.10 -2.07
CA PRO A 174 -15.18 -40.84 -1.71
C PRO A 174 -15.10 -41.22 -0.24
N MET A 175 -16.12 -40.84 0.52
CA MET A 175 -16.24 -41.18 1.93
C MET A 175 -16.34 -42.71 1.99
N ILE A 176 -15.25 -43.37 2.39
CA ILE A 176 -15.26 -44.81 2.63
C ILE A 176 -16.14 -45.01 3.86
N ILE A 177 -17.41 -45.34 3.61
CA ILE A 177 -18.34 -45.80 4.63
C ILE A 177 -17.82 -47.19 5.02
N PHE A 178 -17.10 -47.25 6.13
CA PHE A 178 -16.77 -48.52 6.78
C PHE A 178 -18.09 -49.09 7.32
N ASN A 179 -18.59 -50.13 6.65
CA ASN A 179 -19.72 -50.95 7.08
C ASN A 179 -19.21 -52.20 7.79
#